data_AF-A0A4R9BJB2-F1
#
_entry.id   AF-A0A4R9BJB2-F1
#
_cell.length_a   1.000
_cell.length_b   1.000
_cell.length_c   1.000
_cell.angle_alpha   90.00
_cell.angle_beta   90.00
_cell.angle_gamma   90.00
#
_symmetry.space_group_name_H-M   'P 1'
#
loop_
_entity.id
_entity.type
_entity.pdbx_description
1 polymer ?
#
loop_
_entity_poly.entity_id
_entity_poly.type
_entity_poly.pdbx_seq_one_letter_code
_entity_poly.pdbx_strand_id
1 'polypeptide(L)'
;MPFTADGARPRLEVFVLPGIGEIRAGDDLAAIILAVAGPAASRLADGDILAVTSKIVSKAEGRQVAATDREQAITDETVRVVATRAHPGGVTRIVENRQGLVMAAAGVDASNVAEGTVLLLPADPDASARALCAALRAATGLELGVLITDTVGRPWRDGQTDIAIGAAGVAVLDDLRGTTDAHGRRLDVTVAAVADEIAGAADLIKGKTSGNPVAVIRGLGHLVAAVDAGDRGARRLLRDSANDMFRIGSAEAYAEGYAAGVAAAGGGASAVASASGATREPTTAEDAAELRERAPSTLPKGQDAVTRETPAGDLPGGARSAGANGPEVATHSGSASL
;
A
#
# COMPACT_ATOMS: atom_id res chain seq x y z
N MET A 1 5.78 18.92 -13.63
CA MET A 1 7.06 18.75 -14.36
C MET A 1 7.10 19.72 -15.54
N PRO A 2 7.67 20.93 -15.39
CA PRO A 2 8.04 21.69 -16.58
C PRO A 2 9.07 20.86 -17.37
N PHE A 3 9.06 21.00 -18.70
CA PHE A 3 10.08 20.40 -19.55
C PHE A 3 11.48 20.82 -19.05
N THR A 4 12.42 19.88 -19.02
CA THR A 4 13.83 20.23 -18.81
C THR A 4 14.27 21.17 -19.94
N ALA A 5 15.21 22.07 -19.66
CA ALA A 5 15.64 23.13 -20.57
C ALA A 5 16.20 22.62 -21.92
N ASP A 6 16.44 21.31 -22.04
CA ASP A 6 16.92 20.60 -23.21
C ASP A 6 15.79 20.01 -24.10
N GLY A 7 14.52 20.20 -23.74
CA GLY A 7 13.37 19.68 -24.50
C GLY A 7 13.18 18.16 -24.38
N ALA A 8 13.91 17.49 -23.48
CA ALA A 8 13.67 16.10 -23.18
C ALA A 8 12.31 15.94 -22.48
N ARG A 9 11.53 14.93 -22.90
CA ARG A 9 10.28 14.60 -22.21
C ARG A 9 10.63 14.00 -20.84
N PRO A 10 9.91 14.35 -19.77
CA PRO A 10 10.12 13.71 -18.48
C PRO A 10 9.96 12.19 -18.62
N ARG A 11 10.97 11.44 -18.17
CA ARG A 11 11.04 9.98 -18.24
C ARG A 11 11.13 9.41 -16.83
N LEU A 12 10.33 8.40 -16.56
CA LEU A 12 10.40 7.58 -15.35
C LEU A 12 10.92 6.19 -15.73
N GLU A 13 11.93 5.71 -15.04
CA GLU A 13 12.42 4.33 -15.17
C GLU A 13 12.22 3.61 -13.84
N VAL A 14 11.68 2.39 -13.91
CA VAL A 14 11.44 1.53 -12.75
C VAL A 14 12.00 0.16 -13.06
N PHE A 15 12.97 -0.30 -12.27
CA PHE A 15 13.66 -1.57 -12.51
C PHE A 15 14.07 -2.25 -11.19
N VAL A 16 14.18 -3.57 -11.19
CA VAL A 16 14.55 -4.35 -10.00
C VAL A 16 16.06 -4.51 -9.85
N LEU A 17 16.51 -4.73 -8.62
CA LEU A 17 17.84 -5.26 -8.30
C LEU A 17 17.73 -6.77 -8.02
N PRO A 18 17.84 -7.65 -9.04
CA PRO A 18 17.72 -9.08 -8.86
C PRO A 18 18.93 -9.66 -8.09
N GLY A 19 18.74 -10.84 -7.50
CA GLY A 19 19.82 -11.61 -6.88
C GLY A 19 20.01 -11.40 -5.37
N ILE A 20 19.08 -10.71 -4.70
CA ILE A 20 19.14 -10.49 -3.23
C ILE A 20 19.00 -11.80 -2.44
N GLY A 21 18.23 -12.76 -2.95
CA GLY A 21 18.04 -14.05 -2.29
C GLY A 21 17.19 -13.97 -1.01
N GLU A 22 17.31 -14.98 -0.15
CA GLU A 22 16.57 -15.09 1.11
C GLU A 22 17.32 -14.38 2.25
N ILE A 23 16.62 -13.51 2.97
CA ILE A 23 17.14 -12.69 4.07
C ILE A 23 16.91 -13.38 5.41
N ARG A 24 17.92 -13.31 6.29
CA ARG A 24 17.92 -13.84 7.64
C ARG A 24 18.02 -12.72 8.68
N ALA A 25 17.66 -13.04 9.91
CA ALA A 25 17.82 -12.13 11.04
C ALA A 25 19.29 -11.74 11.21
N GLY A 26 19.54 -10.44 11.32
CA GLY A 26 20.88 -9.85 11.45
C GLY A 26 21.60 -9.56 10.13
N ASP A 27 21.01 -9.90 8.97
CA ASP A 27 21.63 -9.58 7.67
C ASP A 27 21.73 -8.06 7.46
N ASP A 28 22.88 -7.61 6.94
CA ASP A 28 23.10 -6.21 6.54
C ASP A 28 22.47 -5.94 5.16
N LEU A 29 21.26 -5.39 5.17
CA LEU A 29 20.53 -5.08 3.94
C LEU A 29 21.26 -4.06 3.06
N ALA A 30 21.98 -3.10 3.63
CA ALA A 30 22.71 -2.12 2.83
C ALA A 30 23.83 -2.81 2.05
N ALA A 31 24.63 -3.65 2.72
CA ALA A 31 25.68 -4.43 2.09
C ALA A 31 25.14 -5.37 1.00
N ILE A 32 24.01 -6.04 1.26
CA ILE A 32 23.38 -6.95 0.29
C ILE A 32 22.87 -6.19 -0.93
N ILE A 33 22.17 -5.06 -0.74
CA ILE A 33 21.67 -4.22 -1.83
C ILE A 33 22.83 -3.69 -2.67
N LEU A 34 23.92 -3.24 -2.04
CA LEU A 34 25.10 -2.75 -2.74
C LEU A 34 25.78 -3.85 -3.56
N ALA A 35 25.83 -5.08 -3.06
CA ALA A 35 26.39 -6.21 -3.80
C ALA A 35 25.65 -6.47 -5.13
N VAL A 36 24.31 -6.37 -5.13
CA VAL A 36 23.49 -6.57 -6.35
C VAL A 36 23.36 -5.32 -7.22
N ALA A 37 23.68 -4.14 -6.68
CA ALA A 37 23.76 -2.88 -7.40
C ALA A 37 24.97 -2.82 -8.36
N GLY A 38 25.83 -3.84 -8.36
CA GLY A 38 26.99 -3.96 -9.23
C GLY A 38 28.26 -3.32 -8.67
N PRO A 39 29.42 -3.50 -9.32
CA PRO A 39 30.68 -2.91 -8.87
C PRO A 39 30.54 -1.40 -8.69
N ALA A 40 30.98 -0.89 -7.54
CA ALA A 40 30.85 0.51 -7.13
C ALA A 40 29.42 1.07 -7.27
N ALA A 41 28.40 0.23 -7.05
CA ALA A 41 26.98 0.57 -7.19
C ALA A 41 26.60 1.13 -8.58
N SER A 42 27.26 0.64 -9.65
CA SER A 42 27.09 1.13 -11.04
C SER A 42 25.67 1.11 -11.60
N ARG A 43 24.72 0.43 -10.95
CA ARG A 43 23.30 0.42 -11.32
C ARG A 43 22.48 1.53 -10.64
N LEU A 44 23.04 2.22 -9.65
CA LEU A 44 22.43 3.35 -8.96
C LEU A 44 23.03 4.67 -9.47
N ALA A 45 22.26 5.74 -9.33
CA ALA A 45 22.65 7.10 -9.69
C ALA A 45 22.07 8.11 -8.70
N ASP A 46 22.61 9.34 -8.71
CA ASP A 46 22.06 10.44 -7.92
C ASP A 46 20.58 10.68 -8.24
N GLY A 47 19.80 10.89 -7.19
CA GLY A 47 18.36 11.11 -7.29
C GLY A 47 17.53 9.84 -7.47
N ASP A 48 18.15 8.65 -7.44
CA ASP A 48 17.40 7.38 -7.41
C ASP A 48 16.69 7.18 -6.07
N ILE A 49 15.51 6.57 -6.12
CA ILE A 49 14.73 6.17 -4.93
C ILE A 49 14.63 4.65 -4.93
N LEU A 50 15.01 4.01 -3.82
CA LEU A 50 14.89 2.57 -3.64
C LEU A 50 13.61 2.24 -2.88
N ALA A 51 12.69 1.53 -3.53
CA ALA A 51 11.51 0.95 -2.91
C ALA A 51 11.82 -0.49 -2.46
N VAL A 52 11.84 -0.69 -1.14
CA VAL A 52 12.26 -1.91 -0.44
C VAL A 52 11.03 -2.52 0.24
N THR A 53 10.71 -3.78 -0.03
CA THR A 53 9.56 -4.41 0.66
C THR A 53 9.82 -4.55 2.18
N SER A 54 8.77 -4.30 2.96
CA SER A 54 8.68 -4.53 4.41
C SER A 54 9.24 -5.89 4.81
N LYS A 55 8.99 -6.94 4.01
CA LYS A 55 9.33 -8.32 4.35
C LYS A 55 10.82 -8.53 4.60
N ILE A 56 11.68 -8.00 3.74
CA ILE A 56 13.13 -8.18 3.92
C ILE A 56 13.67 -7.35 5.07
N VAL A 57 13.06 -6.19 5.33
CA VAL A 57 13.37 -5.35 6.50
C VAL A 57 12.98 -6.08 7.77
N SER A 58 11.75 -6.58 7.86
CA SER A 58 11.26 -7.38 8.99
C SER A 58 12.12 -8.64 9.22
N LYS A 59 12.54 -9.34 8.17
CA LYS A 59 13.42 -10.52 8.31
C LYS A 59 14.77 -10.14 8.87
N ALA A 60 15.43 -9.11 8.32
CA ALA A 60 16.72 -8.62 8.80
C ALA A 60 16.65 -8.14 10.26
N GLU A 61 15.55 -7.50 10.65
CA GLU A 61 15.31 -7.02 12.03
C GLU A 61 14.84 -8.11 13.00
N GLY A 62 14.73 -9.37 12.56
CA GLY A 62 14.32 -10.47 13.43
C GLY A 62 12.85 -10.39 13.87
N ARG A 63 11.98 -9.80 13.06
CA ARG A 63 10.53 -9.67 13.33
C ARG A 63 9.73 -10.95 13.04
N GLN A 64 10.41 -12.09 12.92
CA GLN A 64 9.78 -13.41 12.81
C GLN A 64 9.43 -13.92 14.21
N VAL A 65 8.16 -14.24 14.43
CA VAL A 65 7.65 -14.68 15.72
C VAL A 65 6.97 -16.04 15.57
N ALA A 66 7.30 -16.96 16.47
CA ALA A 66 6.59 -18.23 16.57
C ALA A 66 5.15 -17.97 17.00
N ALA A 67 4.20 -18.36 16.17
CA ALA A 67 2.78 -18.18 16.42
C ALA A 67 2.04 -19.43 15.95
N THR A 68 1.59 -20.23 16.92
CA THR A 68 0.63 -21.31 16.69
C THR A 68 -0.75 -20.77 16.33
N ASP A 69 -1.08 -19.57 16.80
CA ASP A 69 -2.29 -18.83 16.40
C ASP A 69 -1.93 -17.45 15.84
N ARG A 70 -2.15 -17.29 14.53
CA ARG A 70 -1.96 -16.02 13.83
C ARG A 70 -2.88 -14.93 14.38
N GLU A 71 -4.08 -15.27 14.83
CA GLU A 71 -5.02 -14.28 15.35
C GLU A 71 -4.55 -13.67 16.68
N GLN A 72 -3.78 -14.41 17.47
CA GLN A 72 -3.13 -13.86 18.65
C GLN A 72 -2.07 -12.82 18.27
N ALA A 73 -1.21 -13.11 17.30
CA ALA A 73 -0.20 -12.15 16.82
C ALA A 73 -0.84 -10.87 16.25
N ILE A 74 -1.94 -11.00 15.50
CA ILE A 74 -2.72 -9.86 15.02
C ILE A 74 -3.28 -9.05 16.21
N THR A 75 -3.81 -9.73 17.23
CA THR A 75 -4.36 -9.08 18.42
C THR A 75 -3.28 -8.32 19.19
N ASP A 76 -2.10 -8.91 19.33
CA ASP A 76 -0.98 -8.29 20.03
C ASP A 76 -0.54 -7.00 19.31
N GLU A 77 -0.47 -7.00 17.97
CA GLU A 77 -0.12 -5.82 17.18
C GLU A 77 -1.28 -4.83 16.98
N THR A 78 -2.50 -5.14 17.44
CA THR A 78 -3.67 -4.28 17.29
C THR A 78 -3.73 -3.22 18.39
N VAL A 79 -3.81 -1.94 18.00
CA VAL A 79 -4.14 -0.83 18.90
C VAL A 79 -5.65 -0.71 19.04
N ARG A 80 -6.38 -0.76 17.92
CA ARG A 80 -7.84 -0.79 17.90
C ARG A 80 -8.38 -1.48 16.66
N VAL A 81 -9.57 -2.06 16.80
CA VAL A 81 -10.31 -2.64 15.67
C VAL A 81 -11.04 -1.52 14.92
N VAL A 82 -10.91 -1.49 13.59
CA VAL A 82 -11.66 -0.59 12.70
C VAL A 82 -12.89 -1.30 12.17
N ALA A 83 -12.72 -2.51 11.63
CA ALA A 83 -13.80 -3.30 11.07
C ALA A 83 -13.52 -4.80 11.20
N THR A 84 -14.57 -5.58 11.38
CA THR A 84 -14.52 -7.05 11.44
C THR A 84 -15.54 -7.64 10.49
N ARG A 85 -15.11 -8.61 9.68
CA ARG A 85 -16.00 -9.32 8.76
C ARG A 85 -15.75 -10.81 8.79
N ALA A 86 -16.76 -11.57 9.20
CA ALA A 86 -16.76 -13.02 9.06
C ALA A 86 -16.99 -13.44 7.60
N HIS A 87 -16.29 -14.48 7.18
CA HIS A 87 -16.43 -15.16 5.89
C HIS A 87 -16.19 -16.67 6.06
N PRO A 88 -16.53 -17.51 5.07
CA PRO A 88 -16.38 -18.97 5.21
C PRO A 88 -14.97 -19.44 5.60
N GLY A 89 -13.93 -18.68 5.20
CA GLY A 89 -12.53 -18.95 5.53
C GLY A 89 -12.00 -18.31 6.83
N GLY A 90 -12.86 -17.73 7.68
CA GLY A 90 -12.44 -17.11 8.95
C GLY A 90 -12.94 -15.68 9.14
N VAL A 91 -12.18 -14.88 9.89
CA VAL A 91 -12.54 -13.50 10.20
C VAL A 91 -11.46 -12.57 9.66
N THR A 92 -11.84 -11.64 8.81
CA THR A 92 -10.97 -10.53 8.41
C THR A 92 -11.15 -9.39 9.40
N ARG A 93 -10.04 -8.88 9.94
CA ARG A 93 -10.01 -7.68 10.78
C ARG A 93 -9.22 -6.59 10.06
N ILE A 94 -9.82 -5.41 9.90
CA ILE A 94 -9.11 -4.16 9.62
C ILE A 94 -8.85 -3.50 10.97
N VAL A 95 -7.61 -3.18 11.26
CA VAL A 95 -7.18 -2.65 12.55
C VAL A 95 -6.20 -1.51 12.36
N GLU A 96 -6.11 -0.64 13.35
CA GLU A 96 -4.95 0.22 13.52
C GLU A 96 -3.87 -0.58 14.25
N ASN A 97 -2.67 -0.67 13.67
CA ASN A 97 -1.53 -1.34 14.30
C ASN A 97 -0.65 -0.38 15.10
N ARG A 98 0.39 -0.89 15.77
CA ARG A 98 1.31 -0.09 16.60
C ARG A 98 2.11 0.97 15.81
N GLN A 99 2.27 0.81 14.51
CA GLN A 99 2.87 1.79 13.62
C GLN A 99 1.90 2.92 13.23
N GLY A 100 0.61 2.77 13.53
CA GLY A 100 -0.47 3.70 13.17
C GLY A 100 -1.12 3.42 11.81
N LEU A 101 -0.77 2.32 11.15
CA LEU A 101 -1.35 1.92 9.87
C LEU A 101 -2.72 1.30 10.08
N VAL A 102 -3.71 1.71 9.29
CA VAL A 102 -5.04 1.10 9.25
C VAL A 102 -5.10 0.11 8.10
N MET A 103 -5.00 -1.18 8.41
CA MET A 103 -4.88 -2.24 7.39
C MET A 103 -5.41 -3.59 7.88
N ALA A 104 -5.51 -4.55 6.96
CA ALA A 104 -5.90 -5.90 7.30
C ALA A 104 -4.84 -6.60 8.16
N ALA A 105 -5.30 -7.37 9.16
CA ALA A 105 -4.46 -8.23 9.99
C ALA A 105 -3.23 -7.54 10.62
N ALA A 106 -3.29 -6.24 10.89
CA ALA A 106 -2.19 -5.43 11.42
C ALA A 106 -0.88 -5.44 10.58
N GLY A 107 -0.92 -5.94 9.33
CA GLY A 107 0.29 -6.21 8.54
C GLY A 107 1.03 -7.49 8.93
N VAL A 108 0.41 -8.36 9.75
CA VAL A 108 0.95 -9.67 10.09
C VAL A 108 0.83 -10.61 8.89
N ASP A 109 1.97 -11.02 8.38
CA ASP A 109 2.09 -11.89 7.21
C ASP A 109 2.47 -13.33 7.64
N ALA A 110 1.81 -14.31 7.03
CA ALA A 110 2.12 -15.74 7.19
C ALA A 110 2.60 -16.39 5.87
N SER A 111 2.71 -15.60 4.81
CA SER A 111 3.24 -16.04 3.52
C SER A 111 4.77 -16.03 3.52
N ASN A 112 5.38 -17.00 2.83
CA ASN A 112 6.83 -17.08 2.63
C ASN A 112 7.65 -17.08 3.94
N VAL A 113 7.07 -17.65 5.00
CA VAL A 113 7.71 -17.96 6.29
C VAL A 113 7.50 -19.43 6.61
N ALA A 114 8.31 -19.97 7.53
CA ALA A 114 8.15 -21.34 7.98
C ALA A 114 6.78 -21.56 8.67
N GLU A 115 6.24 -22.76 8.57
CA GLU A 115 4.99 -23.13 9.26
C GLU A 115 5.09 -22.86 10.77
N GLY A 116 4.01 -22.35 11.36
CA GLY A 116 3.98 -21.94 12.77
C GLY A 116 4.73 -20.64 13.08
N THR A 117 5.14 -19.89 12.06
CA THR A 117 5.79 -18.58 12.21
C THR A 117 4.97 -17.51 11.48
N VAL A 118 4.97 -16.30 12.01
CA VAL A 118 4.45 -15.11 11.33
C VAL A 118 5.53 -14.04 11.26
N LEU A 119 5.41 -13.15 10.28
CA LEU A 119 6.26 -11.99 10.11
C LEU A 119 5.49 -10.74 10.51
N LEU A 120 6.00 -10.03 11.51
CA LEU A 120 5.48 -8.74 11.92
C LEU A 120 6.13 -7.63 11.07
N LEU A 121 5.46 -6.50 10.92
CA LEU A 121 6.08 -5.30 10.32
C LEU A 121 7.30 -4.82 11.14
N PRO A 122 8.21 -4.04 10.52
CA PRO A 122 9.27 -3.34 11.25
C PRO A 122 8.66 -2.52 12.38
N ALA A 123 9.34 -2.48 13.54
CA ALA A 123 8.80 -1.79 14.72
C ALA A 123 8.69 -0.27 14.47
N ASP A 124 9.67 0.31 13.77
CA ASP A 124 9.64 1.69 13.29
C ASP A 124 10.18 1.76 11.85
N PRO A 125 9.33 1.54 10.82
CA PRO A 125 9.78 1.48 9.44
C PRO A 125 10.47 2.77 8.97
N ASP A 126 10.10 3.93 9.53
CA ASP A 126 10.79 5.18 9.23
C ASP A 126 12.23 5.19 9.76
N ALA A 127 12.49 4.60 10.94
CA ALA A 127 13.85 4.45 11.44
C ALA A 127 14.66 3.45 10.61
N SER A 128 14.04 2.33 10.21
CA SER A 128 14.64 1.35 9.31
C SER A 128 15.03 1.98 7.97
N ALA A 129 14.14 2.79 7.38
CA ALA A 129 14.40 3.51 6.14
C ALA A 129 15.56 4.49 6.30
N ARG A 130 15.62 5.24 7.42
CA ARG A 130 16.71 6.19 7.71
C ARG A 130 18.05 5.48 7.84
N ALA A 131 18.11 4.38 8.60
CA ALA A 131 19.33 3.61 8.77
C ALA A 131 19.85 3.07 7.43
N LEU A 132 18.95 2.50 6.61
CA LEU A 132 19.29 1.99 5.29
C LEU A 132 19.74 3.11 4.34
N CYS A 133 19.00 4.22 4.30
CA CYS A 133 19.33 5.37 3.46
C CYS A 133 20.72 5.94 3.83
N ALA A 134 20.98 6.17 5.13
CA ALA A 134 22.26 6.67 5.60
C ALA A 134 23.42 5.73 5.23
N ALA A 135 23.25 4.42 5.40
CA ALA A 135 24.26 3.42 5.06
C ALA A 135 24.55 3.40 3.55
N LEU A 136 23.51 3.41 2.71
CA LEU A 136 23.66 3.44 1.25
C LEU A 136 24.35 4.71 0.76
N ARG A 137 23.93 5.88 1.27
CA ARG A 137 24.57 7.17 0.95
C ARG A 137 26.03 7.21 1.39
N ALA A 138 26.34 6.76 2.60
CA ALA A 138 27.71 6.73 3.11
C ALA A 138 28.64 5.82 2.29
N ALA A 139 28.13 4.67 1.83
CA ALA A 139 28.92 3.71 1.06
C ALA A 139 29.11 4.12 -0.42
N THR A 140 28.18 4.89 -0.99
CA THR A 140 28.17 5.21 -2.43
C THR A 140 28.55 6.66 -2.73
N GLY A 141 28.35 7.57 -1.78
CA GLY A 141 28.41 9.01 -2.00
C GLY A 141 27.24 9.57 -2.82
N LEU A 142 26.24 8.75 -3.17
CA LEU A 142 25.09 9.15 -3.97
C LEU A 142 23.98 9.77 -3.10
N GLU A 143 23.25 10.71 -3.65
CA GLU A 143 22.02 11.26 -3.06
C GLU A 143 20.84 10.33 -3.37
N LEU A 144 20.57 9.38 -2.47
CA LEU A 144 19.53 8.35 -2.64
C LEU A 144 18.34 8.55 -1.71
N GLY A 145 17.13 8.25 -2.19
CA GLY A 145 15.94 8.09 -1.35
C GLY A 145 15.65 6.62 -1.03
N VAL A 146 15.00 6.34 0.11
CA VAL A 146 14.53 5.00 0.47
C VAL A 146 13.07 5.05 0.89
N LEU A 147 12.26 4.14 0.33
CA LEU A 147 10.91 3.86 0.76
C LEU A 147 10.82 2.40 1.20
N ILE A 148 10.22 2.14 2.36
CA ILE A 148 9.79 0.80 2.76
C ILE A 148 8.34 0.64 2.37
N THR A 149 8.02 -0.38 1.59
CA THR A 149 6.68 -0.60 1.04
C THR A 149 6.03 -1.87 1.57
N ASP A 150 4.72 -1.84 1.74
CA ASP A 150 3.94 -3.02 2.09
C ASP A 150 2.63 -3.07 1.31
N THR A 151 2.13 -4.29 1.11
CA THR A 151 0.94 -4.54 0.29
C THR A 151 -0.33 -4.38 1.10
N VAL A 152 -1.27 -3.56 0.62
CA VAL A 152 -2.54 -3.32 1.30
C VAL A 152 -3.72 -3.42 0.35
N GLY A 153 -4.87 -3.86 0.88
CA GLY A 153 -6.17 -3.58 0.28
C GLY A 153 -6.59 -2.13 0.53
N ARG A 154 -7.62 -1.65 -0.18
CA ARG A 154 -8.08 -0.26 -0.04
C ARG A 154 -9.61 -0.13 -0.12
N PRO A 155 -10.22 0.79 0.64
CA PRO A 155 -11.65 1.03 0.54
C PRO A 155 -12.12 1.32 -0.89
N TRP A 156 -13.35 0.90 -1.19
CA TRP A 156 -14.08 1.18 -2.43
C TRP A 156 -13.52 0.57 -3.72
N ARG A 157 -12.41 -0.18 -3.66
CA ARG A 157 -11.84 -0.85 -4.84
C ARG A 157 -11.42 -2.27 -4.52
N ASP A 158 -11.68 -3.16 -5.45
CA ASP A 158 -11.11 -4.50 -5.43
C ASP A 158 -9.62 -4.47 -5.81
N GLY A 159 -8.86 -5.41 -5.25
CA GLY A 159 -7.43 -5.53 -5.46
C GLY A 159 -6.55 -4.88 -4.38
N GLN A 160 -5.25 -5.14 -4.48
CA GLN A 160 -4.23 -4.66 -3.56
C GLN A 160 -3.17 -3.86 -4.33
N THR A 161 -2.49 -2.95 -3.64
CA THR A 161 -1.32 -2.24 -4.15
C THR A 161 -0.37 -1.96 -2.99
N ASP A 162 0.90 -1.72 -3.28
CA ASP A 162 1.82 -1.29 -2.25
C ASP A 162 1.60 0.18 -1.87
N ILE A 163 1.77 0.47 -0.58
CA ILE A 163 1.89 1.81 -0.02
C ILE A 163 3.25 1.98 0.66
N ALA A 164 3.68 3.22 0.90
CA ALA A 164 4.84 3.49 1.72
C ALA A 164 4.48 3.40 3.21
N ILE A 165 5.20 2.55 3.95
CA ILE A 165 5.08 2.41 5.41
C ILE A 165 6.27 3.00 6.16
N GLY A 166 7.40 3.23 5.46
CA GLY A 166 8.59 3.91 5.97
C GLY A 166 9.24 4.74 4.87
N ALA A 167 9.87 5.86 5.20
CA ALA A 167 10.57 6.70 4.23
C ALA A 167 11.79 7.40 4.83
N ALA A 168 12.81 7.61 3.99
CA ALA A 168 13.97 8.41 4.32
C ALA A 168 14.62 9.07 3.10
N GLY A 169 15.03 10.33 3.23
CA GLY A 169 15.74 11.06 2.16
C GLY A 169 14.89 11.32 0.92
N VAL A 170 13.57 11.26 1.05
CA VAL A 170 12.60 11.42 -0.03
C VAL A 170 11.34 12.12 0.47
N ALA A 171 10.82 13.08 -0.29
CA ALA A 171 9.55 13.72 -0.02
C ALA A 171 8.40 12.71 -0.18
N VAL A 172 7.57 12.57 0.86
CA VAL A 172 6.43 11.63 0.84
C VAL A 172 5.13 12.26 0.34
N LEU A 173 5.01 13.58 0.45
CA LEU A 173 3.89 14.38 -0.02
C LEU A 173 4.41 15.50 -0.91
N ASP A 174 3.80 15.68 -2.08
CA ASP A 174 4.00 16.87 -2.92
C ASP A 174 2.85 17.85 -2.64
N ASP A 175 3.15 18.86 -1.82
CA ASP A 175 2.18 19.85 -1.34
C ASP A 175 2.17 21.08 -2.25
N LEU A 176 1.25 21.07 -3.21
CA LEU A 176 1.10 22.14 -4.19
C LEU A 176 0.21 23.28 -3.68
N ARG A 177 -0.25 23.24 -2.42
CA ARG A 177 -1.11 24.29 -1.87
C ARG A 177 -0.36 25.61 -1.82
N GLY A 178 -1.03 26.68 -2.23
CA GLY A 178 -0.44 28.01 -2.35
C GLY A 178 0.34 28.24 -3.64
N THR A 179 0.63 27.21 -4.44
CA THR A 179 1.20 27.36 -5.78
C THR A 179 0.11 27.72 -6.81
N THR A 180 0.50 28.02 -8.05
CA THR A 180 -0.44 28.36 -9.13
C THR A 180 -0.51 27.27 -10.19
N ASP A 181 -1.70 27.01 -10.71
CA ASP A 181 -1.90 26.14 -11.87
C ASP A 181 -1.44 26.81 -13.19
N ALA A 182 -1.58 26.08 -14.31
CA ALA A 182 -1.21 26.55 -15.64
C ALA A 182 -1.95 27.82 -16.10
N HIS A 183 -3.04 28.20 -15.44
CA HIS A 183 -3.83 29.40 -15.71
C HIS A 183 -3.62 30.49 -14.64
N GLY A 184 -2.62 30.33 -13.77
CA GLY A 184 -2.32 31.28 -12.70
C GLY A 184 -3.26 31.21 -11.48
N ARG A 185 -4.15 30.22 -11.41
CA ARG A 185 -5.08 30.07 -10.27
C ARG A 185 -4.37 29.39 -9.12
N ARG A 186 -4.56 29.91 -7.90
CA ARG A 186 -4.00 29.31 -6.68
C ARG A 186 -4.61 27.92 -6.43
N LEU A 187 -3.77 26.96 -6.09
CA LEU A 187 -4.18 25.63 -5.65
C LEU A 187 -4.39 25.65 -4.14
N ASP A 188 -5.57 25.25 -3.66
CA ASP A 188 -5.91 25.32 -2.22
C ASP A 188 -5.87 23.94 -1.50
N VAL A 189 -6.06 22.84 -2.22
CA VAL A 189 -6.24 21.50 -1.63
C VAL A 189 -5.23 20.46 -2.14
N THR A 190 -4.50 20.77 -3.22
CA THR A 190 -3.70 19.78 -3.95
C THR A 190 -2.47 19.33 -3.16
N VAL A 191 -2.56 18.14 -2.58
CA VAL A 191 -1.44 17.42 -1.95
C VAL A 191 -1.43 16.00 -2.51
N ALA A 192 -0.37 15.63 -3.24
CA ALA A 192 -0.22 14.30 -3.80
C ALA A 192 0.58 13.39 -2.85
N ALA A 193 0.12 12.16 -2.65
CA ALA A 193 0.84 11.13 -1.89
C ALA A 193 1.89 10.43 -2.76
N VAL A 194 2.91 11.19 -3.16
CA VAL A 194 3.92 10.73 -4.12
C VAL A 194 4.65 9.47 -3.67
N ALA A 195 4.86 9.26 -2.37
CA ALA A 195 5.45 8.02 -1.87
C ALA A 195 4.57 6.78 -2.14
N ASP A 196 3.25 6.90 -2.05
CA ASP A 196 2.32 5.80 -2.38
C ASP A 196 2.21 5.58 -3.89
N GLU A 197 2.31 6.65 -4.70
CA GLU A 197 2.39 6.54 -6.15
C GLU A 197 3.67 5.78 -6.58
N ILE A 198 4.80 6.10 -5.96
CA ILE A 198 6.08 5.41 -6.17
C ILE A 198 5.99 3.96 -5.70
N ALA A 199 5.41 3.69 -4.53
CA ALA A 199 5.23 2.34 -4.01
C ALA A 199 4.37 1.49 -4.95
N GLY A 200 3.26 2.04 -5.43
CA GLY A 200 2.40 1.40 -6.42
C GLY A 200 3.13 1.11 -7.75
N ALA A 201 3.94 2.04 -8.24
CA ALA A 201 4.76 1.83 -9.44
C ALA A 201 5.83 0.74 -9.23
N ALA A 202 6.48 0.72 -8.07
CA ALA A 202 7.44 -0.30 -7.69
C ALA A 202 6.80 -1.70 -7.60
N ASP A 203 5.55 -1.79 -7.13
CA ASP A 203 4.82 -3.06 -7.04
C ASP A 203 4.64 -3.73 -8.41
N LEU A 204 4.43 -2.95 -9.48
CA LEU A 204 4.27 -3.47 -10.84
C LEU A 204 5.48 -4.29 -11.31
N ILE A 205 6.70 -3.88 -10.94
CA ILE A 205 7.92 -4.58 -11.37
C ILE A 205 8.44 -5.57 -10.32
N LYS A 206 8.22 -5.28 -9.02
CA LYS A 206 8.55 -6.24 -7.97
C LYS A 206 7.68 -7.48 -8.12
N GLY A 207 6.37 -7.34 -8.30
CA GLY A 207 5.45 -8.47 -8.40
C GLY A 207 5.43 -9.34 -7.12
N LYS A 208 4.36 -10.11 -6.91
CA LYS A 208 4.19 -10.86 -5.65
C LYS A 208 5.03 -12.14 -5.57
N THR A 209 5.45 -12.69 -6.71
CA THR A 209 6.11 -14.01 -6.82
C THR A 209 7.49 -13.96 -7.46
N SER A 210 7.97 -12.79 -7.88
CA SER A 210 9.21 -12.71 -8.67
C SER A 210 10.48 -12.88 -7.81
N GLY A 211 10.37 -12.78 -6.49
CA GLY A 211 11.51 -12.81 -5.58
C GLY A 211 12.37 -11.55 -5.62
N ASN A 212 11.88 -10.43 -6.18
CA ASN A 212 12.59 -9.15 -6.20
C ASN A 212 12.09 -8.20 -5.09
N PRO A 213 12.82 -8.05 -3.98
CA PRO A 213 12.37 -7.24 -2.86
C PRO A 213 12.70 -5.75 -2.99
N VAL A 214 13.53 -5.37 -3.97
CA VAL A 214 13.99 -3.99 -4.17
C VAL A 214 13.80 -3.56 -5.62
N ALA A 215 13.14 -2.43 -5.80
CA ALA A 215 13.04 -1.70 -7.07
C ALA A 215 13.70 -0.31 -6.94
N VAL A 216 14.28 0.15 -8.03
CA VAL A 216 14.88 1.48 -8.19
C VAL A 216 13.96 2.31 -9.06
N ILE A 217 13.71 3.54 -8.63
CA ILE A 217 12.91 4.54 -9.32
C ILE A 217 13.82 5.70 -9.70
N ARG A 218 13.96 5.93 -11.00
CA ARG A 218 14.84 6.95 -11.58
C ARG A 218 14.04 7.97 -12.38
N GLY A 219 14.46 9.24 -12.27
CA GLY A 219 13.79 10.39 -12.91
C GLY A 219 12.96 11.24 -11.95
N LEU A 220 12.98 10.92 -10.65
CA LEU A 220 12.29 11.67 -9.60
C LEU A 220 13.25 12.34 -8.60
N GLY A 221 14.48 12.66 -9.01
CA GLY A 221 15.50 13.25 -8.13
C GLY A 221 15.09 14.55 -7.44
N HIS A 222 14.14 15.31 -7.99
CA HIS A 222 13.56 16.49 -7.34
C HIS A 222 12.78 16.18 -6.05
N LEU A 223 12.40 14.92 -5.81
CA LEU A 223 11.79 14.45 -4.56
C LEU A 223 12.85 13.99 -3.56
N VAL A 224 14.10 13.77 -3.97
CA VAL A 224 15.19 13.34 -3.08
C VAL A 224 15.70 14.56 -2.32
N ALA A 225 15.77 14.45 -0.99
CA ALA A 225 16.11 15.52 -0.08
C ALA A 225 17.13 15.06 0.97
N ALA A 226 17.65 16.00 1.76
CA ALA A 226 18.53 15.69 2.89
C ALA A 226 17.78 14.84 3.94
N VAL A 227 18.50 13.91 4.57
CA VAL A 227 17.96 12.96 5.56
C VAL A 227 17.74 13.62 6.94
N ASP A 228 18.36 14.78 7.20
CA ASP A 228 18.44 15.37 8.55
C ASP A 228 17.45 16.51 8.84
N ALA A 229 17.08 16.59 10.13
CA ALA A 229 16.35 17.65 10.85
C ALA A 229 14.96 18.10 10.34
N GLY A 230 14.40 17.41 9.34
CA GLY A 230 13.05 17.71 8.85
C GLY A 230 12.33 16.55 8.16
N ASP A 231 12.98 15.40 7.98
CA ASP A 231 12.37 14.23 7.38
C ASP A 231 11.24 13.69 8.28
N ARG A 232 10.00 13.77 7.79
CA ARG A 232 8.81 13.36 8.53
C ARG A 232 8.42 11.91 8.28
N GLY A 233 9.19 11.18 7.46
CA GLY A 233 8.94 9.79 7.12
C GLY A 233 7.56 9.54 6.52
N ALA A 234 7.21 8.28 6.34
CA ALA A 234 5.91 7.85 5.87
C ALA A 234 4.79 8.12 6.89
N ARG A 235 5.10 8.31 8.18
CA ARG A 235 4.11 8.72 9.20
C ARG A 235 3.34 9.99 8.82
N ARG A 236 3.91 10.88 7.99
CA ARG A 236 3.21 12.08 7.47
C ARG A 236 2.01 11.73 6.57
N LEU A 237 1.97 10.53 6.00
CA LEU A 237 0.86 10.04 5.17
C LEU A 237 -0.34 9.60 6.01
N LEU A 238 -0.11 9.26 7.28
CA LEU A 238 -1.15 8.76 8.16
C LEU A 238 -2.12 9.88 8.54
N ARG A 239 -3.41 9.58 8.40
CA ARG A 239 -4.48 10.45 8.90
C ARG A 239 -4.72 10.13 10.36
N ASP A 240 -4.65 11.14 11.22
CA ASP A 240 -5.01 11.01 12.63
C ASP A 240 -6.47 10.58 12.79
N SER A 241 -6.73 9.68 13.74
CA SER A 241 -8.05 9.09 13.97
C SER A 241 -9.15 10.11 14.30
N ALA A 242 -8.81 11.26 14.90
CA ALA A 242 -9.77 12.32 15.18
C ALA A 242 -10.21 13.08 13.93
N ASN A 243 -9.38 13.06 12.89
CA ASN A 243 -9.65 13.69 11.59
C ASN A 243 -10.11 12.67 10.54
N ASP A 244 -10.14 11.38 10.86
CA ASP A 244 -10.56 10.32 9.96
C ASP A 244 -12.07 10.10 10.02
N MET A 245 -12.76 10.59 8.98
CA MET A 245 -14.19 10.39 8.80
C MET A 245 -14.59 8.92 8.63
N PHE A 246 -13.64 8.01 8.35
CA PHE A 246 -13.85 6.58 8.14
C PHE A 246 -13.22 5.72 9.26
N ARG A 247 -13.01 6.32 10.44
CA ARG A 247 -12.30 5.67 11.56
C ARG A 247 -12.92 4.37 12.08
N ILE A 248 -14.18 4.07 11.76
CA ILE A 248 -14.91 2.87 12.19
C ILE A 248 -15.66 2.28 10.98
N GLY A 249 -15.72 0.96 10.88
CA GLY A 249 -16.47 0.24 9.86
C GLY A 249 -17.98 0.44 9.96
N SER A 250 -18.71 0.31 8.85
CA SER A 250 -20.14 0.63 8.80
C SER A 250 -20.99 -0.21 9.76
N ALA A 251 -20.64 -1.49 9.95
CA ALA A 251 -21.37 -2.39 10.86
C ALA A 251 -21.10 -2.01 12.33
N GLU A 252 -19.84 -1.71 12.64
CA GLU A 252 -19.39 -1.28 13.96
C GLU A 252 -20.00 0.07 14.34
N ALA A 253 -20.03 1.03 13.41
CA ALA A 253 -20.63 2.35 13.62
C ALA A 253 -22.14 2.24 13.88
N TYR A 254 -22.84 1.37 13.16
CA TYR A 254 -24.25 1.09 13.40
C TYR A 254 -24.48 0.48 14.79
N ALA A 255 -23.67 -0.52 15.17
CA ALA A 255 -23.78 -1.18 16.46
C ALA A 255 -23.52 -0.22 17.63
N GLU A 256 -22.48 0.62 17.53
CA GLU A 256 -22.16 1.65 18.54
C GLU A 256 -23.30 2.67 18.67
N GLY A 257 -23.81 3.19 17.55
CA GLY A 257 -24.93 4.14 17.54
C GLY A 257 -26.22 3.53 18.11
N TYR A 258 -26.53 2.28 17.76
CA TYR A 258 -27.69 1.57 18.28
C TYR A 258 -27.59 1.38 19.80
N ALA A 259 -26.44 0.93 20.30
CA ALA A 259 -26.20 0.75 21.72
C ALA A 259 -26.31 2.08 22.49
N ALA A 260 -25.74 3.16 21.95
CA ALA A 260 -25.85 4.50 22.54
C ALA A 260 -27.31 4.99 22.61
N GLY A 261 -28.09 4.76 21.55
CA GLY A 261 -29.52 5.08 21.50
C GLY A 261 -30.34 4.33 22.55
N VAL A 262 -30.11 3.02 22.70
CA VAL A 262 -30.76 2.19 23.72
C VAL A 262 -30.41 2.68 25.13
N ALA A 263 -29.14 3.01 25.39
CA ALA A 263 -28.70 3.52 26.68
C ALA A 263 -29.35 4.88 27.01
N ALA A 264 -29.43 5.80 26.04
CA ALA A 264 -30.09 7.09 26.21
C ALA A 264 -31.59 6.95 26.51
N ALA A 265 -32.28 6.01 25.85
CA ALA A 265 -33.68 5.72 26.11
C ALA A 265 -33.91 5.08 27.50
N GLY A 266 -33.03 4.16 27.91
CA GLY A 266 -33.09 3.50 29.22
C GLY A 266 -32.78 4.44 30.40
N GLY A 267 -31.89 5.41 30.22
CA GLY A 267 -31.59 6.44 31.22
C GLY A 267 -32.74 7.44 31.47
N GLY A 268 -33.62 7.63 30.49
CA GLY A 268 -34.83 8.45 30.63
C GLY A 268 -35.97 7.73 31.38
N ALA A 269 -36.01 6.40 31.37
CA ALA A 269 -37.05 5.63 32.04
C ALA A 269 -36.95 5.67 33.59
N SER A 270 -35.76 5.92 34.14
CA SER A 270 -35.58 6.08 35.59
C SER A 270 -36.06 7.44 36.14
N ALA A 271 -36.22 8.46 35.29
CA ALA A 271 -36.68 9.79 35.72
C ALA A 271 -38.20 9.97 35.61
N VAL A 272 -38.91 9.10 34.88
CA VAL A 272 -40.35 9.22 34.63
C VAL A 272 -41.19 8.19 35.43
N ALA A 273 -40.56 7.25 36.14
CA ALA A 273 -41.25 6.29 37.01
C ALA A 273 -41.85 6.89 38.31
N SER A 274 -41.96 8.22 38.41
CA SER A 274 -42.75 8.91 39.44
C SER A 274 -43.81 9.85 38.84
N ALA A 275 -44.44 9.46 37.72
CA ALA A 275 -45.68 10.10 37.29
C ALA A 275 -46.60 9.08 36.59
N SER A 276 -47.47 8.48 37.41
CA SER A 276 -48.84 8.04 37.11
C SER A 276 -49.17 7.37 35.77
N GLY A 277 -49.55 6.09 35.86
CA GLY A 277 -50.93 5.70 35.53
C GLY A 277 -51.23 5.25 34.09
N ALA A 278 -51.86 4.08 34.03
CA ALA A 278 -52.57 3.48 32.89
C ALA A 278 -51.71 2.74 31.84
N THR A 279 -51.53 1.45 32.13
CA THR A 279 -51.30 0.37 31.16
C THR A 279 -52.34 0.42 30.04
N ARG A 280 -51.87 0.45 28.78
CA ARG A 280 -52.65 0.05 27.61
C ARG A 280 -51.80 -0.91 26.78
N GLU A 281 -52.26 -2.15 26.66
CA GLU A 281 -51.66 -3.16 25.79
C GLU A 281 -51.86 -2.78 24.31
N PRO A 282 -50.85 -2.94 23.44
CA PRO A 282 -51.04 -2.88 22.00
C PRO A 282 -51.37 -4.29 21.47
N THR A 283 -52.60 -4.43 20.98
CA THR A 283 -53.03 -5.54 20.12
C THR A 283 -53.01 -5.07 18.67
N THR A 284 -52.04 -5.52 17.87
CA THR A 284 -52.16 -6.00 16.47
C THR A 284 -50.79 -6.13 15.80
N ALA A 285 -50.74 -7.01 14.80
CA ALA A 285 -49.54 -7.42 14.05
C ALA A 285 -49.10 -6.42 12.95
N GLU A 286 -49.50 -5.15 13.02
CA GLU A 286 -49.26 -4.16 11.95
C GLU A 286 -48.04 -3.24 12.18
N ASP A 287 -47.51 -3.13 13.40
CA ASP A 287 -46.32 -2.29 13.67
C ASP A 287 -44.97 -2.93 13.30
N ALA A 288 -44.95 -4.22 12.95
CA ALA A 288 -43.73 -4.94 12.56
C ALA A 288 -43.36 -4.79 11.07
N ALA A 289 -44.25 -4.21 10.25
CA ALA A 289 -44.09 -4.12 8.80
C ALA A 289 -43.45 -2.80 8.31
N GLU A 290 -43.53 -1.71 9.09
CA GLU A 290 -43.06 -0.39 8.65
C GLU A 290 -41.54 -0.16 8.81
N LEU A 291 -40.81 -1.09 9.45
CA LEU A 291 -39.36 -0.98 9.69
C LEU A 291 -38.50 -1.79 8.70
N ARG A 292 -39.09 -2.44 7.69
CA ARG A 292 -38.36 -3.27 6.71
C ARG A 292 -38.29 -2.72 5.29
N GLU A 293 -38.98 -1.63 4.98
CA GLU A 293 -38.88 -0.97 3.67
C GLU A 293 -38.12 0.36 3.77
N ARG A 294 -36.78 0.27 3.68
CA ARG A 294 -35.89 1.27 3.06
C ARG A 294 -34.43 0.81 3.17
N ALA A 295 -34.12 -0.29 2.50
CA ALA A 295 -32.76 -0.56 2.03
C ALA A 295 -32.81 -0.54 0.50
N PRO A 296 -32.09 0.35 -0.20
CA PRO A 296 -32.01 0.27 -1.65
C PRO A 296 -31.04 -0.87 -1.99
N SER A 297 -31.57 -2.07 -2.15
CA SER A 297 -30.83 -3.22 -2.67
C SER A 297 -31.78 -4.09 -3.49
N THR A 298 -32.17 -3.57 -4.65
CA THR A 298 -32.67 -4.39 -5.75
C THR A 298 -31.75 -4.16 -6.94
N LEU A 299 -30.64 -4.90 -6.98
CA LEU A 299 -29.96 -5.16 -8.25
C LEU A 299 -30.90 -6.04 -9.10
N PRO A 300 -31.10 -5.74 -10.40
CA PRO A 300 -31.83 -6.64 -11.28
C PRO A 300 -31.11 -8.00 -11.37
N LYS A 301 -31.88 -9.08 -11.25
CA LYS A 301 -31.42 -10.43 -11.60
C LYS A 301 -31.05 -10.46 -13.08
N GLY A 302 -29.85 -10.95 -13.37
CA GLY A 302 -29.45 -11.39 -14.71
C GLY A 302 -28.36 -10.55 -15.37
N GLN A 303 -27.13 -10.68 -14.88
CA GLN A 303 -25.93 -10.64 -15.73
C GLN A 303 -24.94 -11.65 -15.14
N ASP A 304 -24.86 -12.83 -15.77
CA ASP A 304 -23.72 -13.73 -15.59
C ASP A 304 -22.49 -12.99 -16.10
N ALA A 305 -21.75 -12.36 -15.20
CA ALA A 305 -20.43 -11.86 -15.48
C ALA A 305 -19.49 -13.07 -15.57
N VAL A 306 -19.44 -13.68 -16.75
CA VAL A 306 -18.28 -14.46 -17.18
C VAL A 306 -17.12 -13.47 -17.30
N THR A 307 -16.46 -13.18 -16.18
CA THR A 307 -15.14 -12.56 -16.18
C THR A 307 -14.19 -13.55 -16.85
N ARG A 308 -13.91 -13.33 -18.14
CA ARG A 308 -12.76 -13.95 -18.81
C ARG A 308 -11.49 -13.38 -18.19
N GLU A 309 -11.01 -13.99 -17.12
CA GLU A 309 -9.57 -14.09 -16.90
C GLU A 309 -9.09 -15.24 -17.79
N THR A 310 -8.35 -14.90 -18.85
CA THR A 310 -7.63 -15.92 -19.62
C THR A 310 -6.48 -16.43 -18.73
N PRO A 311 -6.42 -17.73 -18.37
CA PRO A 311 -5.27 -18.28 -17.70
C PRO A 311 -4.06 -18.23 -18.65
N ALA A 312 -2.86 -18.07 -18.11
CA ALA A 312 -1.63 -18.30 -18.86
C ALA A 312 -1.55 -19.81 -19.23
N GLY A 313 -2.03 -20.15 -20.42
CA GLY A 313 -2.00 -21.51 -20.97
C GLY A 313 -2.51 -21.54 -22.41
N ASP A 314 -1.63 -21.96 -23.32
CA ASP A 314 -1.85 -22.29 -24.74
C ASP A 314 -2.17 -21.15 -25.72
N LEU A 315 -1.11 -20.57 -26.30
CA LEU A 315 -1.17 -19.91 -27.61
C LEU A 315 -0.99 -20.96 -28.72
N PRO A 316 -2.01 -21.24 -29.56
CA PRO A 316 -1.82 -22.07 -30.75
C PRO A 316 -1.10 -21.28 -31.84
N GLY A 317 -0.21 -21.98 -32.54
CA GLY A 317 0.65 -21.42 -33.57
C GLY A 317 -0.07 -20.88 -34.80
N GLY A 318 0.62 -19.92 -35.43
CA GLY A 318 0.75 -19.76 -36.87
C GLY A 318 -0.52 -19.65 -37.72
N ALA A 319 -0.81 -18.44 -38.19
CA ALA A 319 -1.26 -18.24 -39.58
C ALA A 319 -0.79 -16.87 -40.10
N ARG A 320 -0.19 -16.91 -41.30
CA ARG A 320 0.33 -15.78 -42.07
C ARG A 320 -0.83 -14.93 -42.61
N SER A 321 -0.63 -13.62 -42.74
CA SER A 321 -1.19 -12.87 -43.86
C SER A 321 -0.23 -11.76 -44.28
N ALA A 322 0.15 -11.83 -45.56
CA ALA A 322 0.96 -10.88 -46.29
C ALA A 322 0.27 -9.50 -46.40
N GLY A 323 1.07 -8.44 -46.52
CA GLY A 323 0.61 -7.09 -46.82
C GLY A 323 1.78 -6.12 -46.85
N ALA A 324 2.27 -5.85 -48.06
CA ALA A 324 3.47 -5.09 -48.38
C ALA A 324 3.46 -3.62 -47.89
N ASN A 325 4.63 -3.13 -47.49
CA ASN A 325 5.35 -2.03 -48.18
C ASN A 325 6.47 -1.49 -47.28
N GLY A 326 7.70 -1.96 -47.50
CA GLY A 326 8.91 -1.24 -47.16
C GLY A 326 9.64 -0.90 -48.47
N PRO A 327 10.30 0.27 -48.59
CA PRO A 327 11.19 0.53 -49.70
C PRO A 327 12.54 -0.18 -49.50
N GLU A 328 13.09 -0.62 -50.62
CA GLU A 328 14.17 -1.58 -50.79
C GLU A 328 15.56 -1.16 -50.29
N VAL A 329 16.28 -2.25 -50.01
CA VAL A 329 17.70 -2.49 -49.76
C VAL A 329 18.64 -1.93 -50.84
N ALA A 330 19.84 -1.53 -50.42
CA ALA A 330 21.07 -1.80 -51.18
C ALA A 330 22.18 -2.28 -50.23
N THR A 331 22.32 -3.61 -50.14
CA THR A 331 23.51 -4.30 -49.64
C THR A 331 24.46 -4.52 -50.81
N HIS A 332 25.76 -4.25 -50.64
CA HIS A 332 26.82 -4.95 -51.37
C HIS A 332 27.89 -5.39 -50.36
N SER A 333 27.88 -6.69 -50.09
CA SER A 333 29.00 -7.45 -49.54
C SER A 333 29.88 -7.94 -50.68
N GLY A 334 31.21 -7.93 -50.49
CA GLY A 334 32.13 -8.63 -51.38
C GLY A 334 33.52 -8.73 -50.74
N SER A 335 33.89 -9.94 -50.33
CA SER A 335 35.16 -10.31 -49.73
C SER A 335 36.32 -10.40 -50.74
N ALA A 336 37.54 -10.43 -50.18
CA ALA A 336 38.69 -11.24 -50.56
C ALA A 336 39.89 -10.56 -51.26
N SER A 337 41.02 -10.65 -50.52
CA SER A 337 42.40 -10.92 -50.95
C SER A 337 43.15 -9.92 -51.84
N LEU A 338 44.12 -9.22 -51.23
CA LEU A 338 45.57 -9.40 -51.43
C LEU A 338 46.32 -8.82 -50.22
#